data_AF-A0A7X7RQG7-F1
#
_entry.id   AF-A0A7X7RQG7-F1
#
_cell.length_a   1.000
_cell.length_b   1.000
_cell.length_c   1.000
_cell.angle_alpha   90.00
_cell.angle_beta   90.00
_cell.angle_gamma   90.00
#
_symmetry.space_group_name_H-M   'P 1'
#
loop_
_entity.id
_entity.type
_entity.pdbx_description
1 polymer ?
#
loop_
_entity_poly.entity_id
_entity_poly.type
_entity_poly.pdbx_seq_one_letter_code
_entity_poly.pdbx_strand_id
1 'polypeptide(L)'
;SFDVILANPPFMTPKGGIIPHNRYRVPAKRSEVLFVDYIAEHLNPTGKAGIIVPEGIVFQSANSYKALRKYLVEDELLYAVISLPAGVFNPYSGVKTSILLFDKTIAKQKDEILFVKINNDGFDLGAQRREIKGSDIPDVIRIIMDYKEGKDVSNSILVTIASKESIAEQDYILVGERYKEAIVTNSDYPMVELGEICIVERGTSITSKDLRDGKIPVVAGGQQPAYYHDTPNRTGKVITVSGSGAYAGFINYFEKPIFASDCSTIQSNNPNVNLTYVYFAIKTQQDRFYQLQSGMGQPHVYAKDIKPFKIPLPPLHVQEEIVKEIEGYQKIIDGARQVVENYKPSYKIDSSWQTVKLGDICELNPKKSETRDMPNSTEVSFVPMADVNEHEMLFSPKETRPLSDVYSGYTYFKDNDVLLAKVTPCFENGKAGIAKNMSNGIGFGSSEFYVLRAIPERVLPEILYYAINSFDFLFKGKDNMTGTGGLQRLTKDFVANYLLPLPDLDTQKAIVENINKEMAIIEQNKHLIKLFERKINDKMSEVWGE
;
A
#
# COMPACT_ATOMS: atom_id res chain seq x y z
N SER A 1 5.99 -29.65 -22.39
CA SER A 1 6.73 -28.86 -21.40
C SER A 1 6.67 -27.39 -21.78
N PHE A 2 6.73 -26.47 -20.82
CA PHE A 2 6.48 -25.04 -20.99
C PHE A 2 7.61 -24.19 -20.37
N ASP A 3 7.85 -23.01 -20.94
CA ASP A 3 8.83 -22.05 -20.42
C ASP A 3 8.31 -21.24 -19.23
N VAL A 4 7.02 -20.88 -19.25
CA VAL A 4 6.35 -20.12 -18.19
C VAL A 4 4.97 -20.70 -17.94
N ILE A 5 4.62 -20.91 -16.66
CA ILE A 5 3.26 -21.29 -16.24
C ILE A 5 2.78 -20.33 -15.14
N LEU A 6 1.65 -19.66 -15.36
CA LEU A 6 0.96 -18.89 -14.32
C LEU A 6 -0.38 -19.57 -14.03
N ALA A 7 -0.65 -19.89 -12.76
CA ALA A 7 -1.82 -20.68 -12.41
C ALA A 7 -2.46 -20.26 -11.08
N ASN A 8 -3.79 -20.21 -11.08
CA ASN A 8 -4.64 -20.19 -9.89
C ASN A 8 -5.51 -21.45 -9.89
N PRO A 9 -4.95 -22.63 -9.57
CA PRO A 9 -5.67 -23.90 -9.63
C PRO A 9 -6.83 -23.91 -8.61
N PRO A 10 -7.94 -24.62 -8.91
CA PRO A 10 -9.07 -24.70 -8.00
C PRO A 10 -8.71 -25.44 -6.70
N PHE A 11 -9.16 -24.89 -5.57
CA PHE A 11 -8.83 -25.42 -4.23
C PHE A 11 -9.76 -26.56 -3.76
N MET A 12 -10.68 -27.03 -4.61
CA MET A 12 -11.67 -28.04 -4.25
C MET A 12 -11.22 -29.42 -4.71
N THR A 13 -11.25 -30.39 -3.80
CA THR A 13 -11.12 -31.82 -4.12
C THR A 13 -12.52 -32.46 -4.14
N PRO A 14 -12.92 -33.19 -5.21
CA PRO A 14 -14.20 -33.89 -5.27
C PRO A 14 -14.38 -34.89 -4.12
N LYS A 15 -15.64 -35.16 -3.72
CA LYS A 15 -15.96 -36.20 -2.74
C LYS A 15 -15.45 -37.56 -3.24
N GLY A 16 -14.61 -38.22 -2.45
CA GLY A 16 -13.93 -39.48 -2.83
C GLY A 16 -12.46 -39.30 -3.21
N GLY A 17 -11.98 -38.06 -3.39
CA GLY A 17 -10.62 -37.78 -3.80
C GLY A 17 -10.40 -37.95 -5.31
N ILE A 18 -9.20 -37.62 -5.78
CA ILE A 18 -8.77 -37.88 -7.15
C ILE A 18 -7.99 -39.19 -7.19
N ILE A 19 -8.20 -39.99 -8.24
CA ILE A 19 -7.37 -41.15 -8.57
C ILE A 19 -6.28 -40.65 -9.54
N PRO A 20 -5.06 -40.38 -9.07
CA PRO A 20 -3.99 -39.89 -9.94
C PRO A 20 -3.53 -40.99 -10.90
N HIS A 21 -3.15 -40.60 -12.12
CA HIS A 21 -2.44 -41.50 -13.05
C HIS A 21 -1.01 -41.74 -12.55
N ASN A 22 -0.33 -42.80 -13.01
CA ASN A 22 1.05 -43.15 -12.61
C ASN A 22 2.16 -42.14 -12.98
N ARG A 23 1.83 -40.92 -13.42
CA ARG A 23 2.80 -39.89 -13.82
C ARG A 23 3.15 -38.89 -12.70
N TYR A 24 2.33 -38.80 -11.66
CA TYR A 24 2.60 -37.91 -10.53
C TYR A 24 3.78 -38.42 -9.69
N ARG A 25 4.69 -37.51 -9.31
CA ARG A 25 5.80 -37.83 -8.41
C ARG A 25 5.32 -37.99 -6.97
N VAL A 26 4.28 -37.26 -6.59
CA VAL A 26 3.74 -37.26 -5.24
C VAL A 26 2.47 -38.11 -5.17
N PRO A 27 2.43 -39.17 -4.32
CA PRO A 27 1.23 -39.96 -4.12
C PRO A 27 0.19 -39.14 -3.33
N ALA A 28 -0.77 -38.53 -4.02
CA ALA A 28 -1.78 -37.68 -3.42
C ALA A 28 -3.19 -37.96 -3.98
N LYS A 29 -4.21 -37.73 -3.15
CA LYS A 29 -5.63 -37.74 -3.55
C LYS A 29 -6.26 -36.34 -3.57
N ARG A 30 -5.51 -35.34 -3.11
CA ARG A 30 -5.94 -33.94 -2.97
C ARG A 30 -5.57 -33.19 -4.25
N SER A 31 -6.55 -32.53 -4.85
CA SER A 31 -6.37 -31.81 -6.11
C SER A 31 -5.31 -30.72 -6.00
N GLU A 32 -5.29 -29.98 -4.91
CA GLU A 32 -4.31 -28.91 -4.70
C GLU A 32 -2.86 -29.42 -4.75
N VAL A 33 -2.58 -30.64 -4.24
CA VAL A 33 -1.24 -31.24 -4.25
C VAL A 33 -0.89 -31.70 -5.67
N LEU A 34 -1.83 -32.38 -6.32
CA LEU A 34 -1.63 -32.91 -7.67
C LEU A 34 -1.42 -31.80 -8.70
N PHE A 35 -2.12 -30.66 -8.58
CA PHE A 35 -1.93 -29.54 -9.50
C PHE A 35 -0.52 -28.96 -9.43
N VAL A 36 0.03 -28.78 -8.24
CA VAL A 36 1.39 -28.24 -8.08
C VAL A 36 2.44 -29.21 -8.62
N ASP A 37 2.29 -30.50 -8.33
CA ASP A 37 3.16 -31.56 -8.89
C ASP A 37 3.10 -31.57 -10.43
N TYR A 38 1.89 -31.55 -11.00
CA TYR A 38 1.69 -31.51 -12.45
C TYR A 38 2.36 -30.30 -13.10
N ILE A 39 2.19 -29.10 -12.51
CA ILE A 39 2.81 -27.88 -13.03
C ILE A 39 4.33 -28.01 -12.99
N ALA A 40 4.90 -28.48 -11.88
CA ALA A 40 6.34 -28.68 -11.73
C ALA A 40 6.92 -29.63 -12.79
N GLU A 41 6.24 -30.76 -13.05
CA GLU A 41 6.64 -31.75 -14.07
C GLU A 41 6.63 -31.16 -15.49
N HIS A 42 5.69 -30.27 -15.79
CA HIS A 42 5.51 -29.71 -17.13
C HIS A 42 6.42 -28.50 -17.42
N LEU A 43 7.26 -28.07 -16.49
CA LEU A 43 8.23 -27.00 -16.74
C LEU A 43 9.47 -27.51 -17.48
N ASN A 44 9.91 -26.75 -18.49
CA ASN A 44 11.22 -26.92 -19.13
C ASN A 44 12.37 -26.81 -18.11
N PRO A 45 13.60 -27.27 -18.43
CA PRO A 45 14.74 -27.18 -17.52
C PRO A 45 15.10 -25.76 -17.04
N THR A 46 14.77 -24.74 -17.84
CA THR A 46 14.91 -23.30 -17.49
C THR A 46 13.56 -22.64 -17.21
N GLY A 47 12.51 -23.45 -17.06
CA GLY A 47 11.14 -22.99 -16.93
C GLY A 47 10.85 -22.32 -15.60
N LYS A 48 9.82 -21.47 -15.60
CA LYS A 48 9.40 -20.65 -14.47
C LYS A 48 7.91 -20.81 -14.22
N ALA A 49 7.48 -20.65 -12.97
CA ALA A 49 6.05 -20.63 -12.66
C ALA A 49 5.68 -19.70 -11.51
N GLY A 50 4.45 -19.21 -11.54
CA GLY A 50 3.79 -18.54 -10.42
C GLY A 50 2.48 -19.25 -10.13
N ILE A 51 2.34 -19.82 -8.93
CA ILE A 51 1.21 -20.68 -8.58
C ILE A 51 0.55 -20.18 -7.30
N ILE A 52 -0.72 -19.80 -7.37
CA ILE A 52 -1.51 -19.51 -6.17
C ILE A 52 -1.98 -20.82 -5.57
N VAL A 53 -1.65 -21.04 -4.29
CA VAL A 53 -1.97 -22.27 -3.57
C VAL A 53 -2.71 -21.95 -2.28
N PRO A 54 -3.61 -22.83 -1.82
CA PRO A 54 -4.15 -22.71 -0.47
C PRO A 54 -3.02 -22.89 0.54
N GLU A 55 -3.10 -22.20 1.67
CA GLU A 55 -2.04 -22.20 2.69
C GLU A 55 -1.66 -23.62 3.16
N GLY A 56 -2.59 -24.56 3.08
CA GLY A 56 -2.31 -25.97 3.39
C GLY A 56 -1.13 -26.57 2.62
N ILE A 57 -0.87 -26.14 1.38
CA ILE A 57 0.27 -26.59 0.57
C ILE A 57 1.60 -26.23 1.23
N VAL A 58 1.68 -25.13 1.97
CA VAL A 58 2.94 -24.68 2.57
C VAL A 58 3.20 -25.25 3.96
N PHE A 59 2.18 -25.67 4.73
CA PHE A 59 2.38 -26.12 6.12
C PHE A 59 1.77 -27.47 6.53
N GLN A 60 0.82 -28.06 5.80
CA GLN A 60 0.11 -29.26 6.29
C GLN A 60 1.05 -30.45 6.54
N SER A 61 0.81 -31.18 7.63
CA SER A 61 1.65 -32.30 8.06
C SER A 61 1.40 -33.62 7.34
N ALA A 62 0.31 -33.73 6.57
CA ALA A 62 -0.01 -34.95 5.83
C ALA A 62 1.11 -35.31 4.83
N ASN A 63 1.44 -36.60 4.72
CA ASN A 63 2.61 -37.10 3.98
C ASN A 63 2.69 -36.59 2.54
N SER A 64 1.57 -36.48 1.82
CA SER A 64 1.54 -35.97 0.45
C SER A 64 1.96 -34.49 0.34
N TYR A 65 1.59 -33.67 1.33
CA TYR A 65 1.95 -32.24 1.37
C TYR A 65 3.43 -32.07 1.73
N LYS A 66 3.92 -32.85 2.70
CA LYS A 66 5.36 -32.90 3.03
C LYS A 66 6.20 -33.38 1.84
N ALA A 67 5.79 -34.47 1.18
CA ALA A 67 6.47 -35.00 0.01
C ALA A 67 6.50 -34.01 -1.15
N LEU A 68 5.40 -33.27 -1.39
CA LEU A 68 5.39 -32.19 -2.37
C LEU A 68 6.40 -31.09 -2.01
N ARG A 69 6.37 -30.55 -0.79
CA ARG A 69 7.30 -29.48 -0.40
C ARG A 69 8.76 -29.94 -0.48
N LYS A 70 9.03 -31.17 -0.04
CA LYS A 70 10.34 -31.81 -0.20
C LYS A 70 10.78 -31.85 -1.66
N TYR A 71 9.92 -32.32 -2.56
CA TYR A 71 10.15 -32.29 -4.01
C TYR A 71 10.46 -30.88 -4.52
N LEU A 72 9.67 -29.87 -4.15
CA LEU A 72 9.87 -28.50 -4.62
C LEU A 72 11.21 -27.88 -4.19
N VAL A 73 11.70 -28.25 -3.00
CA VAL A 73 12.94 -27.74 -2.41
C VAL A 73 14.16 -28.51 -2.93
N GLU A 74 14.13 -29.85 -2.87
CA GLU A 74 15.27 -30.70 -3.22
C GLU A 74 15.52 -30.80 -4.74
N ASP A 75 14.47 -30.78 -5.58
CA ASP A 75 14.62 -30.73 -7.04
C ASP A 75 14.84 -29.28 -7.56
N GLU A 76 15.16 -28.33 -6.67
CA GLU A 76 15.59 -26.96 -7.02
C GLU A 76 14.57 -26.24 -7.92
N LEU A 77 13.29 -26.35 -7.57
CA LEU A 77 12.18 -25.73 -8.30
C LEU A 77 11.81 -24.36 -7.71
N LEU A 78 11.66 -24.33 -6.39
CA LEU A 78 11.15 -23.20 -5.63
C LEU A 78 12.31 -22.28 -5.21
N TYR A 79 12.18 -20.99 -5.50
CA TYR A 79 13.12 -19.97 -5.00
C TYR A 79 12.47 -18.94 -4.08
N ALA A 80 11.14 -18.77 -4.14
CA ALA A 80 10.43 -17.84 -3.27
C ALA A 80 8.98 -18.25 -2.98
N VAL A 81 8.49 -17.87 -1.79
CA VAL A 81 7.10 -18.02 -1.34
C VAL A 81 6.56 -16.67 -0.88
N ILE A 82 5.44 -16.24 -1.44
CA ILE A 82 4.76 -15.00 -1.03
C ILE A 82 3.51 -15.37 -0.21
N SER A 83 3.48 -15.01 1.07
CA SER A 83 2.30 -15.18 1.92
C SER A 83 1.32 -14.03 1.72
N LEU A 84 0.05 -14.35 1.45
CA LEU A 84 -1.03 -13.38 1.32
C LEU A 84 -1.88 -13.32 2.60
N PRO A 85 -2.47 -12.15 2.93
CA PRO A 85 -3.44 -12.07 4.01
C PRO A 85 -4.67 -12.98 3.79
N ALA A 86 -5.27 -13.45 4.88
CA ALA A 86 -6.55 -14.15 4.79
C ALA A 86 -7.65 -13.18 4.32
N GLY A 87 -8.45 -13.58 3.33
CA GLY A 87 -9.49 -12.72 2.76
C GLY A 87 -9.10 -11.98 1.48
N VAL A 88 -7.88 -12.15 0.96
CA VAL A 88 -7.46 -11.60 -0.34
C VAL A 88 -8.32 -12.08 -1.53
N PHE A 89 -9.09 -13.15 -1.37
CA PHE A 89 -10.03 -13.62 -2.39
C PHE A 89 -11.50 -13.44 -1.99
N ASN A 90 -11.79 -12.66 -0.94
CA ASN A 90 -13.17 -12.28 -0.62
C ASN A 90 -13.80 -11.44 -1.74
N PRO A 91 -15.12 -11.53 -1.96
CA PRO A 91 -16.09 -12.36 -1.24
C PRO A 91 -16.13 -13.83 -1.68
N TYR A 92 -15.33 -14.23 -2.68
CA TYR A 92 -15.41 -15.55 -3.29
C TYR A 92 -14.85 -16.66 -2.39
N SER A 93 -13.78 -16.38 -1.66
CA SER A 93 -13.14 -17.32 -0.74
C SER A 93 -12.41 -16.62 0.39
N GLY A 94 -12.68 -17.02 1.63
CA GLY A 94 -11.93 -16.60 2.82
C GLY A 94 -10.65 -17.41 3.07
N VAL A 95 -10.33 -18.39 2.22
CA VAL A 95 -9.16 -19.26 2.38
C VAL A 95 -7.89 -18.43 2.26
N LYS A 96 -7.00 -18.51 3.26
CA LYS A 96 -5.66 -17.94 3.18
C LYS A 96 -4.84 -18.67 2.11
N THR A 97 -4.11 -17.90 1.32
CA THR A 97 -3.38 -18.40 0.15
C THR A 97 -1.93 -17.93 0.18
N SER A 98 -1.11 -18.58 -0.63
CA SER A 98 0.28 -18.20 -0.84
C SER A 98 0.60 -18.33 -2.33
N ILE A 99 1.62 -17.62 -2.80
CA ILE A 99 2.13 -17.73 -4.17
C ILE A 99 3.46 -18.47 -4.10
N LEU A 100 3.57 -19.58 -4.80
CA LEU A 100 4.83 -20.28 -5.04
C LEU A 100 5.47 -19.72 -6.31
N LEU A 101 6.73 -19.31 -6.23
CA LEU A 101 7.50 -18.84 -7.36
C LEU A 101 8.59 -19.85 -7.70
N PHE A 102 8.46 -20.43 -8.90
CA PHE A 102 9.44 -21.35 -9.46
C PHE A 102 10.30 -20.64 -10.49
N ASP A 103 11.59 -20.89 -10.43
CA ASP A 103 12.57 -20.54 -11.46
C ASP A 103 13.75 -21.49 -11.28
N LYS A 104 13.80 -22.54 -12.10
CA LYS A 104 14.81 -23.60 -11.98
C LYS A 104 16.24 -23.08 -12.15
N THR A 105 16.42 -21.92 -12.79
CA THR A 105 17.76 -21.33 -12.96
C THR A 105 18.22 -20.65 -11.68
N ILE A 106 17.33 -19.93 -11.01
CA ILE A 106 17.62 -19.19 -9.77
C ILE A 106 17.70 -20.14 -8.58
N ALA A 107 16.74 -21.07 -8.48
CA ALA A 107 16.69 -22.05 -7.39
C ALA A 107 17.93 -22.97 -7.36
N LYS A 108 18.61 -23.18 -8.50
CA LYS A 108 19.88 -23.92 -8.60
C LYS A 108 21.11 -23.13 -8.16
N GLN A 109 21.05 -21.81 -8.25
CA GLN A 109 22.19 -20.94 -7.94
C GLN A 109 22.19 -20.50 -6.47
N LYS A 110 21.13 -20.78 -5.73
CA LYS A 110 20.93 -20.33 -4.35
C LYS A 110 20.62 -21.52 -3.44
N ASP A 111 21.27 -21.56 -2.29
CA ASP A 111 21.01 -22.53 -1.22
C ASP A 111 19.94 -22.07 -0.23
N GLU A 112 19.21 -21.02 -0.59
CA GLU A 112 18.24 -20.30 0.23
C GLU A 112 16.91 -20.08 -0.52
N ILE A 113 15.83 -20.01 0.24
CA ILE A 113 14.49 -19.68 -0.25
C ILE A 113 14.04 -18.37 0.40
N LEU A 114 13.54 -17.47 -0.45
CA LEU A 114 13.01 -16.18 -0.03
C LEU A 114 11.53 -16.30 0.37
N PHE A 115 11.20 -15.89 1.58
CA PHE A 115 9.83 -15.70 2.03
C PHE A 115 9.50 -14.21 2.05
N VAL A 116 8.39 -13.83 1.44
CA VAL A 116 7.89 -12.44 1.48
C VAL A 116 6.47 -12.45 2.02
N LYS A 117 6.18 -11.59 2.99
CA LYS A 117 4.83 -11.46 3.56
C LYS A 117 4.18 -10.17 3.10
N ILE A 118 3.02 -10.29 2.48
CA ILE A 118 2.13 -9.15 2.22
C ILE A 118 1.22 -9.00 3.44
N ASN A 119 1.14 -7.79 3.99
CA ASN A 119 0.24 -7.44 5.09
C ASN A 119 -0.94 -6.59 4.59
N ASN A 120 -0.68 -5.71 3.62
CA ASN A 120 -1.67 -4.86 2.98
C ASN A 120 -1.57 -4.99 1.46
N ASP A 121 -2.64 -5.43 0.80
CA ASP A 121 -2.68 -5.55 -0.66
C ASP A 121 -3.37 -4.36 -1.36
N GLY A 122 -3.79 -3.34 -0.61
CA GLY A 122 -4.52 -2.18 -1.11
C GLY A 122 -6.01 -2.20 -0.82
N PHE A 123 -6.51 -3.26 -0.19
CA PHE A 123 -7.93 -3.38 0.19
C PHE A 123 -8.08 -3.88 1.63
N ASP A 124 -9.20 -3.53 2.26
CA ASP A 124 -9.59 -4.16 3.52
C ASP A 124 -9.78 -5.68 3.32
N LEU A 125 -9.67 -6.46 4.40
CA LEU A 125 -9.84 -7.92 4.35
C LEU A 125 -11.32 -8.34 4.54
N GLY A 126 -12.24 -7.37 4.50
CA GLY A 126 -13.67 -7.61 4.65
C GLY A 126 -14.26 -8.30 3.41
N ALA A 127 -15.50 -8.79 3.54
CA ALA A 127 -16.20 -9.43 2.42
C ALA A 127 -16.35 -8.49 1.20
N GLN A 128 -16.40 -7.18 1.43
CA GLN A 128 -16.58 -6.18 0.38
C GLN A 128 -15.28 -5.67 -0.25
N ARG A 129 -14.10 -6.01 0.32
CA ARG A 129 -12.77 -5.59 -0.17
C ARG A 129 -12.74 -4.12 -0.57
N ARG A 130 -13.01 -3.21 0.36
CA ARG A 130 -12.98 -1.77 0.04
C ARG A 130 -11.54 -1.30 -0.04
N GLU A 131 -11.25 -0.41 -0.99
CA GLU A 131 -9.92 0.17 -1.14
C GLU A 131 -9.46 0.85 0.16
N ILE A 132 -8.20 0.62 0.52
CA ILE A 132 -7.52 1.28 1.63
C ILE A 132 -6.21 1.90 1.14
N LYS A 133 -5.70 2.87 1.90
CA LYS A 133 -4.48 3.58 1.52
C LYS A 133 -3.25 2.66 1.65
N GLY A 134 -2.39 2.72 0.65
CA GLY A 134 -1.12 1.99 0.60
C GLY A 134 -1.27 0.54 0.15
N SER A 135 -0.17 -0.08 -0.25
CA SER A 135 -0.09 -1.49 -0.65
C SER A 135 1.36 -1.93 -0.58
N ASP A 136 1.61 -3.15 -0.09
CA ASP A 136 2.95 -3.74 -0.02
C ASP A 136 3.35 -4.34 -1.38
N ILE A 137 2.42 -4.50 -2.33
CA ILE A 137 2.67 -5.13 -3.64
C ILE A 137 3.83 -4.47 -4.40
N PRO A 138 3.94 -3.13 -4.51
CA PRO A 138 5.06 -2.50 -5.20
C PRO A 138 6.41 -2.82 -4.55
N ASP A 139 6.47 -2.86 -3.21
CA ASP A 139 7.69 -3.21 -2.49
C ASP A 139 8.04 -4.69 -2.67
N VAL A 140 7.05 -5.60 -2.64
CA VAL A 140 7.24 -7.03 -2.91
C VAL A 140 7.78 -7.26 -4.33
N ILE A 141 7.25 -6.56 -5.33
CA ILE A 141 7.76 -6.66 -6.71
C ILE A 141 9.23 -6.24 -6.76
N ARG A 142 9.59 -5.11 -6.13
CA ARG A 142 10.98 -4.65 -6.04
C ARG A 142 11.87 -5.68 -5.36
N ILE A 143 11.46 -6.20 -4.20
CA ILE A 143 12.19 -7.23 -3.43
C ILE A 143 12.45 -8.47 -4.28
N ILE A 144 11.44 -8.99 -4.99
CA ILE A 144 11.60 -10.16 -5.84
C ILE A 144 12.56 -9.86 -6.99
N MET A 145 12.48 -8.69 -7.62
CA MET A 145 13.41 -8.30 -8.70
C MET A 145 14.85 -8.19 -8.17
N ASP A 146 15.05 -7.49 -7.07
CA ASP A 146 16.36 -7.28 -6.45
C ASP A 146 16.98 -8.61 -6.01
N TYR A 147 16.21 -9.49 -5.39
CA TYR A 147 16.68 -10.82 -4.97
C TYR A 147 17.13 -11.69 -6.16
N LYS A 148 16.39 -11.63 -7.28
CA LYS A 148 16.75 -12.35 -8.51
C LYS A 148 18.03 -11.81 -9.15
N GLU A 149 18.31 -10.52 -8.97
CA GLU A 149 19.57 -9.88 -9.40
C GLU A 149 20.73 -10.12 -8.41
N GLY A 150 20.50 -10.84 -7.31
CA GLY A 150 21.51 -11.14 -6.31
C GLY A 150 21.81 -9.99 -5.35
N LYS A 151 20.94 -8.96 -5.30
CA LYS A 151 21.05 -7.89 -4.31
C LYS A 151 20.58 -8.38 -2.94
N ASP A 152 21.13 -7.78 -1.90
CA ASP A 152 20.69 -8.03 -0.53
C ASP A 152 19.31 -7.37 -0.27
N VAL A 153 18.36 -8.19 0.19
CA VAL A 153 16.98 -7.79 0.50
C VAL A 153 16.62 -8.07 1.97
N SER A 154 17.57 -8.54 2.77
CA SER A 154 17.37 -8.95 4.17
C SER A 154 16.90 -7.79 5.06
N ASN A 155 17.28 -6.56 4.72
CA ASN A 155 16.88 -5.34 5.43
C ASN A 155 15.38 -4.99 5.33
N SER A 156 14.61 -5.69 4.48
CA SER A 156 13.17 -5.46 4.39
C SER A 156 12.41 -6.20 5.49
N ILE A 157 11.54 -5.48 6.19
CA ILE A 157 10.65 -6.07 7.21
C ILE A 157 9.67 -7.12 6.66
N LEU A 158 9.41 -7.09 5.34
CA LEU A 158 8.55 -8.05 4.64
C LEU A 158 9.25 -9.38 4.35
N VAL A 159 10.57 -9.43 4.52
CA VAL A 159 11.42 -10.54 4.06
C VAL A 159 11.77 -11.47 5.21
N THR A 160 11.88 -12.76 4.88
CA THR A 160 12.63 -13.74 5.66
C THR A 160 13.36 -14.65 4.68
N ILE A 161 14.62 -14.94 4.93
CA ILE A 161 15.42 -15.83 4.09
C ILE A 161 15.75 -17.05 4.93
N ALA A 162 15.56 -18.25 4.38
CA ALA A 162 15.91 -19.50 5.06
C ALA A 162 16.73 -20.40 4.15
N SER A 163 17.77 -21.03 4.70
CA SER A 163 18.52 -22.04 3.97
C SER A 163 17.65 -23.28 3.70
N LYS A 164 17.89 -23.94 2.57
CA LYS A 164 17.23 -25.22 2.24
C LYS A 164 17.48 -26.28 3.32
N GLU A 165 18.63 -26.24 3.97
CA GLU A 165 18.98 -27.10 5.11
C GLU A 165 18.07 -26.85 6.32
N SER A 166 17.92 -25.59 6.75
CA SER A 166 17.02 -25.24 7.86
C SER A 166 15.56 -25.61 7.55
N ILE A 167 15.14 -25.46 6.29
CA ILE A 167 13.82 -25.90 5.82
C ILE A 167 13.68 -27.43 5.93
N ALA A 168 14.70 -28.19 5.56
CA ALA A 168 14.71 -29.65 5.65
C ALA A 168 14.62 -30.14 7.11
N GLU A 169 15.32 -29.49 8.04
CA GLU A 169 15.26 -29.76 9.49
C GLU A 169 13.86 -29.50 10.06
N GLN A 170 13.15 -28.50 9.52
CA GLN A 170 11.80 -28.11 9.93
C GLN A 170 10.69 -28.74 9.07
N ASP A 171 10.87 -30.02 8.70
CA ASP A 171 9.87 -30.83 7.99
C ASP A 171 9.38 -30.23 6.66
N TYR A 172 10.22 -29.43 6.00
CA TYR A 172 9.90 -28.72 4.76
C TYR A 172 8.72 -27.76 4.90
N ILE A 173 8.48 -27.16 6.07
CA ILE A 173 7.40 -26.19 6.23
C ILE A 173 7.75 -24.88 5.53
N LEU A 174 7.00 -24.46 4.54
CA LEU A 174 7.29 -23.26 3.75
C LEU A 174 6.57 -22.01 4.30
N VAL A 175 6.69 -21.77 5.60
CA VAL A 175 6.13 -20.58 6.27
C VAL A 175 7.29 -19.73 6.79
N GLY A 176 7.45 -18.53 6.21
CA GLY A 176 8.59 -17.66 6.48
C GLY A 176 8.79 -17.36 7.95
N GLU A 177 7.71 -17.11 8.70
CA GLU A 177 7.75 -16.80 10.12
C GLU A 177 8.39 -17.88 11.00
N ARG A 178 8.52 -19.14 10.52
CA ARG A 178 9.25 -20.20 11.23
C ARG A 178 10.77 -20.09 11.14
N TYR A 179 11.25 -19.36 10.15
CA TYR A 179 12.67 -19.16 9.86
C TYR A 179 13.12 -17.74 10.13
N LYS A 180 12.21 -16.88 10.61
CA LYS A 180 12.65 -15.66 11.26
C LYS A 180 13.55 -16.14 12.39
N GLU A 181 14.84 -15.86 12.28
CA GLU A 181 15.74 -15.96 13.41
C GLU A 181 15.02 -15.27 14.56
N ALA A 182 14.89 -15.99 15.69
CA ALA A 182 14.45 -15.33 16.91
C ALA A 182 15.39 -14.15 17.05
N ILE A 183 14.89 -12.91 16.88
CA ILE A 183 15.71 -11.71 16.86
C ILE A 183 16.60 -11.84 18.09
N VAL A 184 17.88 -12.13 17.86
CA VAL A 184 18.85 -12.18 18.94
C VAL A 184 19.12 -10.72 19.21
N THR A 185 18.22 -10.11 19.98
CA THR A 185 18.41 -8.78 20.53
C THR A 185 19.64 -8.86 21.42
N ASN A 186 20.79 -8.51 20.85
CA ASN A 186 22.04 -8.38 21.59
C ASN A 186 22.16 -6.94 22.11
N SER A 187 21.07 -6.46 22.70
CA SER A 187 21.01 -5.15 23.33
C SER A 187 22.02 -5.09 24.48
N ASP A 188 22.78 -4.00 24.53
CA ASP A 188 23.66 -3.68 25.67
C ASP A 188 22.87 -3.41 26.97
N TYR A 189 21.54 -3.28 26.86
CA TYR A 189 20.62 -2.99 27.95
C TYR A 189 19.78 -4.21 28.36
N PRO A 190 19.37 -4.31 29.64
CA PRO A 190 18.53 -5.40 30.10
C PRO A 190 17.17 -5.41 29.41
N MET A 191 16.74 -6.59 28.99
CA MET A 191 15.40 -6.82 28.45
C MET A 191 14.39 -7.02 29.58
N VAL A 192 13.41 -6.12 29.69
CA VAL A 192 12.38 -6.12 30.73
C VAL A 192 10.99 -6.28 30.14
N GLU A 193 10.07 -6.91 30.86
CA GLU A 193 8.69 -7.03 30.41
C GLU A 193 7.93 -5.71 30.65
N LEU A 194 7.10 -5.30 29.68
CA LEU A 194 6.29 -4.08 29.81
C LEU A 194 5.42 -4.10 31.07
N GLY A 195 4.88 -5.26 31.45
CA GLY A 195 4.06 -5.41 32.65
C GLY A 195 4.82 -5.20 33.98
N GLU A 196 6.14 -5.30 33.98
CA GLU A 196 6.98 -5.05 35.18
C GLU A 196 7.24 -3.56 35.39
N ILE A 197 7.27 -2.79 34.31
CA ILE A 197 7.67 -1.37 34.32
C ILE A 197 6.52 -0.41 34.02
N CYS A 198 5.38 -0.92 33.54
CA CYS A 198 4.22 -0.14 33.14
C CYS A 198 2.91 -0.80 33.61
N ILE A 199 1.92 0.06 33.88
CA ILE A 199 0.54 -0.29 34.14
C ILE A 199 -0.15 -0.48 32.78
N VAL A 200 -0.45 -1.74 32.44
CA VAL A 200 -1.15 -2.14 31.21
C VAL A 200 -2.59 -2.54 31.52
N GLU A 201 -3.55 -1.74 31.04
CA GLU A 201 -4.98 -1.90 31.35
C GLU A 201 -5.86 -1.75 30.13
N ARG A 202 -7.00 -2.47 30.10
CA ARG A 202 -8.02 -2.28 29.06
C ARG A 202 -8.80 -0.99 29.31
N GLY A 203 -9.20 -0.32 28.23
CA GLY A 203 -10.16 0.77 28.27
C GLY A 203 -11.58 0.32 28.69
N THR A 204 -12.48 1.28 28.75
CA THR A 204 -13.85 1.12 29.23
C THR A 204 -14.84 1.28 28.08
N SER A 205 -15.79 0.38 27.91
CA SER A 205 -16.82 0.55 26.88
C SER A 205 -17.72 1.76 27.17
N ILE A 206 -18.03 2.55 26.14
CA ILE A 206 -19.07 3.60 26.17
C ILE A 206 -20.32 3.05 25.50
N THR A 207 -21.48 3.23 26.13
CA THR A 207 -22.78 2.90 25.51
C THR A 207 -23.37 4.13 24.82
N SER A 208 -24.26 3.92 23.85
CA SER A 208 -24.91 5.03 23.13
C SER A 208 -25.68 6.01 24.05
N LYS A 209 -26.08 5.57 25.24
CA LYS A 209 -26.79 6.40 26.23
C LYS A 209 -25.86 7.35 26.98
N ASP A 210 -24.57 7.03 27.03
CA ASP A 210 -23.56 7.79 27.77
C ASP A 210 -22.78 8.74 26.86
N LEU A 211 -23.08 8.75 25.55
CA LEU A 211 -22.46 9.66 24.60
C LEU A 211 -22.83 11.11 24.93
N ARG A 212 -21.79 11.91 25.14
CA ARG A 212 -21.89 13.36 25.35
C ARG A 212 -20.85 14.03 24.49
N ASP A 213 -21.23 15.10 23.80
CA ASP A 213 -20.31 15.86 22.98
C ASP A 213 -19.26 16.56 23.84
N GLY A 214 -18.02 16.56 23.36
CA GLY A 214 -16.92 17.23 24.03
C GLY A 214 -15.67 17.27 23.16
N LYS A 215 -14.51 17.47 23.81
CA LYS A 215 -13.21 17.63 23.15
C LYS A 215 -12.21 16.51 23.46
N ILE A 216 -12.59 15.55 24.32
CA ILE A 216 -11.72 14.43 24.70
C ILE A 216 -11.78 13.37 23.62
N PRO A 217 -10.67 12.99 22.98
CA PRO A 217 -10.68 11.97 21.94
C PRO A 217 -11.03 10.59 22.53
N VAL A 218 -11.96 9.89 21.88
CA VAL A 218 -12.31 8.51 22.22
C VAL A 218 -11.50 7.55 21.35
N VAL A 219 -10.59 6.83 21.99
CA VAL A 219 -9.66 5.90 21.32
C VAL A 219 -10.24 4.48 21.39
N ALA A 220 -10.51 3.90 20.22
CA ALA A 220 -11.08 2.55 20.07
C ALA A 220 -10.14 1.67 19.22
N GLY A 221 -10.69 0.70 18.46
CA GLY A 221 -9.90 -0.23 17.63
C GLY A 221 -9.29 0.38 16.34
N GLY A 222 -9.54 1.66 16.04
CA GLY A 222 -9.02 2.34 14.85
C GLY A 222 -7.69 3.06 15.07
N GLN A 223 -7.10 3.60 14.00
CA GLN A 223 -5.87 4.40 14.03
C GLN A 223 -6.09 5.84 14.50
N GLN A 224 -7.29 6.37 14.29
CA GLN A 224 -7.70 7.72 14.67
C GLN A 224 -8.78 7.65 15.76
N PRO A 225 -8.96 8.71 16.56
CA PRO A 225 -10.08 8.81 17.48
C PRO A 225 -11.41 8.57 16.75
N ALA A 226 -12.27 7.73 17.32
CA ALA A 226 -13.55 7.37 16.70
C ALA A 226 -14.55 8.54 16.73
N TYR A 227 -14.52 9.31 17.81
CA TYR A 227 -15.33 10.50 18.08
C TYR A 227 -14.76 11.20 19.32
N TYR A 228 -15.48 12.20 19.83
CA TYR A 228 -15.07 12.96 21.02
C TYR A 228 -16.10 12.83 22.15
N HIS A 229 -15.63 12.96 23.38
CA HIS A 229 -16.42 12.90 24.60
C HIS A 229 -16.11 14.09 25.53
N ASP A 230 -16.92 14.33 26.56
CA ASP A 230 -16.74 15.41 27.54
C ASP A 230 -15.79 15.02 28.68
N THR A 231 -15.65 13.74 28.97
CA THR A 231 -14.87 13.22 30.09
C THR A 231 -13.75 12.29 29.65
N PRO A 232 -12.55 12.36 30.25
CA PRO A 232 -11.49 11.38 30.05
C PRO A 232 -11.55 10.25 31.07
N ASN A 233 -11.06 9.07 30.70
CA ASN A 233 -10.76 7.99 31.65
C ASN A 233 -9.26 7.72 31.80
N ARG A 234 -8.41 8.42 31.04
CA ARG A 234 -6.95 8.45 31.18
C ARG A 234 -6.46 9.89 31.08
N THR A 235 -5.57 10.26 31.99
CA THR A 235 -4.98 11.60 32.07
C THR A 235 -3.46 11.51 31.99
N GLY A 236 -2.83 12.62 31.57
CA GLY A 236 -1.38 12.66 31.35
C GLY A 236 -0.95 11.92 30.08
N LYS A 237 0.35 11.59 30.01
CA LYS A 237 0.93 10.82 28.91
C LYS A 237 0.40 9.38 28.95
N VAL A 238 -0.06 8.88 27.82
CA VAL A 238 -0.59 7.52 27.68
C VAL A 238 -0.29 6.96 26.30
N ILE A 239 0.16 5.72 26.27
CA ILE A 239 0.29 4.92 25.05
C ILE A 239 -0.98 4.08 24.92
N THR A 240 -1.50 3.93 23.71
CA THR A 240 -2.65 3.07 23.42
C THR A 240 -2.28 2.00 22.41
N VAL A 241 -2.81 0.79 22.58
CA VAL A 241 -2.72 -0.32 21.65
C VAL A 241 -4.15 -0.71 21.26
N SER A 242 -4.52 -0.56 19.98
CA SER A 242 -5.88 -0.87 19.49
C SER A 242 -6.27 -2.32 19.81
N GLY A 243 -7.46 -2.53 20.38
CA GLY A 243 -7.84 -3.81 20.97
C GLY A 243 -8.48 -4.80 20.01
N SER A 244 -9.16 -4.32 18.97
CA SER A 244 -9.91 -5.14 18.02
C SER A 244 -9.93 -4.58 16.59
N GLY A 245 -10.32 -5.42 15.64
CA GLY A 245 -10.50 -5.04 14.23
C GLY A 245 -9.21 -5.11 13.42
N ALA A 246 -9.25 -4.69 12.15
CA ALA A 246 -8.12 -4.82 11.23
C ALA A 246 -6.81 -4.20 11.74
N TYR A 247 -6.92 -3.21 12.64
CA TYR A 247 -5.78 -2.51 13.25
C TYR A 247 -5.47 -2.96 14.68
N ALA A 248 -6.02 -4.09 15.16
CA ALA A 248 -5.69 -4.61 16.49
C ALA A 248 -4.17 -4.75 16.64
N GLY A 249 -3.60 -4.16 17.69
CA GLY A 249 -2.15 -4.03 17.87
C GLY A 249 -1.56 -2.68 17.44
N PHE A 250 -2.33 -1.78 16.82
CA PHE A 250 -1.83 -0.46 16.42
C PHE A 250 -1.43 0.38 17.64
N ILE A 251 -0.20 0.89 17.65
CA ILE A 251 0.39 1.65 18.75
C ILE A 251 0.26 3.14 18.48
N ASN A 252 -0.25 3.88 19.45
CA ASN A 252 -0.36 5.35 19.40
C ASN A 252 0.04 5.97 20.75
N TYR A 253 0.29 7.27 20.76
CA TYR A 253 0.73 8.01 21.94
C TYR A 253 0.02 9.36 22.05
N PHE A 254 -0.43 9.65 23.26
CA PHE A 254 -1.18 10.86 23.58
C PHE A 254 -0.54 11.57 24.76
N GLU A 255 -0.28 12.87 24.59
CA GLU A 255 0.17 13.76 25.67
C GLU A 255 -0.99 14.48 26.36
N LYS A 256 -2.20 14.35 25.79
CA LYS A 256 -3.43 14.97 26.28
C LYS A 256 -4.36 13.89 26.84
N PRO A 257 -5.28 14.25 27.75
CA PRO A 257 -6.27 13.30 28.27
C PRO A 257 -7.09 12.67 27.16
N ILE A 258 -7.39 11.38 27.31
CA ILE A 258 -8.19 10.60 26.36
C ILE A 258 -9.30 9.83 27.08
N PHE A 259 -10.25 9.35 26.30
CA PHE A 259 -11.12 8.26 26.72
C PHE A 259 -10.71 6.99 25.97
N ALA A 260 -10.04 6.06 26.66
CA ALA A 260 -9.73 4.74 26.15
C ALA A 260 -10.99 3.85 26.18
N SER A 261 -11.49 3.47 25.02
CA SER A 261 -12.62 2.56 24.83
C SER A 261 -12.10 1.17 24.44
N ASP A 262 -12.21 0.78 23.17
CA ASP A 262 -11.73 -0.51 22.69
C ASP A 262 -10.23 -0.52 22.33
N CYS A 263 -9.41 -0.21 23.33
CA CYS A 263 -7.95 -0.29 23.28
C CYS A 263 -7.39 -0.72 24.64
N SER A 264 -6.14 -1.17 24.65
CA SER A 264 -5.33 -1.27 25.87
C SER A 264 -4.51 0.00 26.03
N THR A 265 -4.24 0.39 27.28
CA THR A 265 -3.48 1.58 27.65
C THR A 265 -2.23 1.17 28.42
N ILE A 266 -1.15 1.90 28.21
CA ILE A 266 0.14 1.72 28.90
C ILE A 266 0.52 3.07 29.50
N GLN A 267 0.65 3.10 30.82
CA GLN A 267 1.17 4.24 31.59
C GLN A 267 2.24 3.75 32.56
N SER A 268 3.08 4.63 33.09
CA SER A 268 4.05 4.25 34.11
C SER A 268 4.04 5.26 35.26
N ASN A 269 4.14 4.73 36.48
CA ASN A 269 4.44 5.49 37.70
C ASN A 269 5.87 5.20 38.20
N ASN A 270 6.66 4.43 37.43
CA ASN A 270 8.02 4.06 37.79
C ASN A 270 8.95 5.26 37.50
N PRO A 271 9.69 5.78 38.51
CA PRO A 271 10.55 6.95 38.32
C PRO A 271 11.74 6.67 37.38
N ASN A 272 12.08 5.41 37.10
CA ASN A 272 13.17 5.02 36.22
C ASN A 272 12.72 4.78 34.76
N VAL A 273 11.47 5.13 34.43
CA VAL A 273 10.87 4.86 33.12
C VAL A 273 10.41 6.16 32.49
N ASN A 274 10.96 6.49 31.33
CA ASN A 274 10.43 7.54 30.48
C ASN A 274 9.38 6.94 29.53
N LEU A 275 8.11 7.32 29.70
CA LEU A 275 7.02 6.76 28.88
C LEU A 275 7.16 7.08 27.38
N THR A 276 7.80 8.21 27.04
CA THR A 276 8.08 8.58 25.64
C THR A 276 9.14 7.65 25.03
N TYR A 277 10.15 7.23 25.81
CA TYR A 277 11.09 6.18 25.40
C TYR A 277 10.36 4.86 25.16
N VAL A 278 9.53 4.42 26.11
CA VAL A 278 8.74 3.18 25.98
C VAL A 278 7.92 3.20 24.70
N TYR A 279 7.28 4.34 24.39
CA TYR A 279 6.53 4.51 23.13
C TYR A 279 7.40 4.23 21.91
N PHE A 280 8.56 4.87 21.75
CA PHE A 280 9.42 4.64 20.59
C PHE A 280 9.99 3.22 20.53
N ALA A 281 10.33 2.63 21.68
CA ALA A 281 10.76 1.25 21.78
C ALA A 281 9.73 0.28 21.22
N ILE A 282 8.47 0.41 21.61
CA ILE A 282 7.43 -0.49 21.10
C ILE A 282 6.93 -0.08 19.71
N LYS A 283 6.96 1.21 19.35
CA LYS A 283 6.45 1.71 18.07
C LYS A 283 7.26 1.19 16.89
N THR A 284 8.57 1.05 17.06
CA THR A 284 9.45 0.42 16.06
C THR A 284 9.21 -1.08 15.94
N GLN A 285 8.51 -1.68 16.90
CA GLN A 285 8.10 -3.08 16.92
C GLN A 285 6.61 -3.26 16.58
N GLN A 286 6.02 -2.31 15.85
CA GLN A 286 4.60 -2.28 15.47
C GLN A 286 4.11 -3.60 14.88
N ASP A 287 4.92 -4.26 14.05
CA ASP A 287 4.57 -5.53 13.41
C ASP A 287 4.50 -6.70 14.39
N ARG A 288 5.33 -6.70 15.44
CA ARG A 288 5.25 -7.72 16.49
C ARG A 288 3.97 -7.56 17.30
N PHE A 289 3.49 -6.34 17.50
CA PHE A 289 2.19 -6.09 18.11
C PHE A 289 1.02 -6.54 17.22
N TYR A 290 1.12 -6.38 15.90
CA TYR A 290 0.13 -6.98 14.98
C TYR A 290 0.17 -8.51 15.02
N GLN A 291 1.33 -9.13 15.27
CA GLN A 291 1.44 -10.59 15.41
C GLN A 291 0.84 -11.13 16.73
N LEU A 292 0.55 -10.27 17.71
CA LEU A 292 -0.19 -10.65 18.91
C LEU A 292 -1.69 -10.89 18.62
N GLN A 293 -2.16 -10.57 17.42
CA GLN A 293 -3.55 -10.77 17.03
C GLN A 293 -3.97 -12.23 17.19
N SER A 294 -5.08 -12.44 17.90
CA SER A 294 -5.70 -13.75 18.08
C SER A 294 -7.21 -13.69 17.82
N GLY A 295 -7.80 -14.84 17.45
CA GLY A 295 -9.24 -14.98 17.17
C GLY A 295 -9.57 -15.33 15.70
N MET A 296 -10.49 -16.28 15.50
CA MET A 296 -10.85 -16.86 14.19
C MET A 296 -11.74 -15.98 13.29
N GLY A 297 -12.14 -14.79 13.75
CA GLY A 297 -13.06 -13.90 13.02
C GLY A 297 -12.62 -12.45 13.03
N GLN A 298 -12.77 -11.77 14.17
CA GLN A 298 -12.22 -10.43 14.39
C GLN A 298 -10.90 -10.57 15.17
N PRO A 299 -9.78 -10.07 14.64
CA PRO A 299 -8.50 -10.12 15.34
C PRO A 299 -8.53 -9.21 16.56
N HIS A 300 -7.95 -9.68 17.67
CA HIS A 300 -7.86 -8.97 18.94
C HIS A 300 -6.46 -9.05 19.53
N VAL A 301 -6.05 -7.97 20.21
CA VAL A 301 -4.84 -7.92 21.04
C VAL A 301 -5.26 -7.56 22.46
N TYR A 302 -4.93 -8.41 23.44
CA TYR A 302 -5.32 -8.19 24.82
C TYR A 302 -4.16 -7.66 25.67
N ALA A 303 -4.49 -6.93 26.75
CA ALA A 303 -3.51 -6.47 27.74
C ALA A 303 -2.62 -7.59 28.29
N LYS A 304 -3.16 -8.81 28.43
CA LYS A 304 -2.40 -10.00 28.87
C LYS A 304 -1.31 -10.43 27.88
N ASP A 305 -1.45 -10.11 26.60
CA ASP A 305 -0.50 -10.45 25.54
C ASP A 305 0.56 -9.33 25.39
N ILE A 306 0.20 -8.09 25.76
CA ILE A 306 1.09 -6.93 25.77
C ILE A 306 2.05 -6.96 26.97
N LYS A 307 1.56 -7.33 28.16
CA LYS A 307 2.36 -7.36 29.40
C LYS A 307 3.70 -8.12 29.28
N PRO A 308 3.75 -9.34 28.70
CA PRO A 308 5.00 -10.09 28.59
C PRO A 308 5.91 -9.61 27.43
N PHE A 309 5.51 -8.60 26.66
CA PHE A 309 6.37 -8.06 25.61
C PHE A 309 7.62 -7.42 26.23
N LYS A 310 8.80 -7.82 25.76
CA LYS A 310 10.08 -7.37 26.31
C LYS A 310 10.66 -6.21 25.50
N ILE A 311 11.17 -5.19 26.19
CA ILE A 311 11.92 -4.08 25.59
C ILE A 311 13.29 -3.94 26.25
N PRO A 312 14.31 -3.44 25.53
CA PRO A 312 15.54 -2.99 26.17
C PRO A 312 15.23 -1.79 27.08
N LEU A 313 15.76 -1.78 28.29
CA LEU A 313 15.58 -0.67 29.23
C LEU A 313 16.93 -0.10 29.67
N PRO A 314 17.44 0.93 28.97
CA PRO A 314 18.64 1.64 29.39
C PRO A 314 18.37 2.46 30.67
N PRO A 315 19.41 2.93 31.37
CA PRO A 315 19.26 3.85 32.49
C PRO A 315 18.45 5.10 32.11
N LEU A 316 17.70 5.69 33.05
CA LEU A 316 16.79 6.81 32.77
C LEU A 316 17.44 7.96 32.00
N HIS A 317 18.66 8.38 32.37
CA HIS A 317 19.36 9.46 31.66
C HIS A 317 19.64 9.13 30.19
N VAL A 318 19.93 7.87 29.87
CA VAL A 318 20.13 7.40 28.48
C VAL A 318 18.79 7.36 27.74
N GLN A 319 17.70 6.93 28.40
CA GLN A 319 16.35 7.01 27.82
C GLN A 319 16.02 8.47 27.45
N GLU A 320 16.34 9.43 28.31
CA GLU A 320 16.12 10.87 28.08
C GLU A 320 16.97 11.41 26.93
N GLU A 321 18.23 10.99 26.81
CA GLU A 321 19.11 11.34 25.69
C GLU A 321 18.56 10.82 24.35
N ILE A 322 18.14 9.54 24.31
CA ILE A 322 17.51 8.93 23.13
C ILE A 322 16.23 9.69 22.74
N VAL A 323 15.36 9.94 23.72
CA VAL A 323 14.11 10.68 23.47
C VAL A 323 14.40 12.08 22.95
N LYS A 324 15.36 12.80 23.52
CA LYS A 324 15.74 14.15 23.07
C LYS A 324 16.22 14.16 21.63
N GLU A 325 17.01 13.16 21.23
CA GLU A 325 17.47 13.01 19.84
C GLU A 325 16.28 12.74 18.90
N ILE A 326 15.44 11.75 19.23
CA ILE A 326 14.27 11.37 18.44
C ILE A 326 13.26 12.51 18.33
N GLU A 327 12.99 13.25 19.41
CA GLU A 327 12.13 14.44 19.38
C GLU A 327 12.68 15.53 18.45
N GLY A 328 14.01 15.65 18.33
CA GLY A 328 14.66 16.52 17.35
C GLY A 328 14.31 16.12 15.91
N TYR A 329 14.35 14.82 15.62
CA TYR A 329 13.94 14.28 14.32
C TYR A 329 12.44 14.45 14.07
N GLN A 330 11.61 14.18 15.07
CA GLN A 330 10.16 14.31 14.97
C GLN A 330 9.73 15.75 14.67
N LYS A 331 10.38 16.76 15.27
CA LYS A 331 10.12 18.19 14.96
C LYS A 331 10.39 18.53 13.50
N ILE A 332 11.44 17.96 12.90
CA ILE A 332 11.77 18.15 11.49
C ILE A 332 10.71 17.50 10.60
N ILE A 333 10.32 16.26 10.93
CA ILE A 333 9.25 15.53 10.24
C ILE A 333 7.94 16.33 10.29
N ASP A 334 7.53 16.80 11.46
CA ASP A 334 6.28 17.52 11.65
C ASP A 334 6.28 18.84 10.87
N GLY A 335 7.39 19.59 10.90
CA GLY A 335 7.55 20.82 10.10
C GLY A 335 7.47 20.55 8.60
N ALA A 336 8.16 19.52 8.10
CA ALA A 336 8.13 19.14 6.69
C ALA A 336 6.74 18.66 6.24
N ARG A 337 6.03 17.90 7.09
CA ARG A 337 4.64 17.47 6.83
C ARG A 337 3.70 18.67 6.71
N GLN A 338 3.82 19.66 7.58
CA GLN A 338 3.03 20.89 7.48
C GLN A 338 3.27 21.63 6.16
N VAL A 339 4.51 21.67 5.66
CA VAL A 339 4.82 22.29 4.35
C VAL A 339 4.13 21.51 3.23
N VAL A 340 4.23 20.18 3.23
CA VAL A 340 3.64 19.32 2.19
C VAL A 340 2.11 19.38 2.20
N GLU A 341 1.48 19.37 3.37
CA GLU A 341 0.01 19.32 3.50
C GLU A 341 -0.65 20.66 3.18
N ASN A 342 0.01 21.78 3.50
CA ASN A 342 -0.57 23.12 3.33
C ASN A 342 -0.22 23.77 1.98
N TYR A 343 0.83 23.31 1.30
CA TYR A 343 1.19 23.87 0.01
C TYR A 343 0.20 23.42 -1.08
N LYS A 344 -0.34 24.40 -1.81
CA LYS A 344 -1.16 24.18 -3.00
C LYS A 344 -0.62 25.06 -4.13
N PRO A 345 -0.27 24.49 -5.30
CA PRO A 345 0.15 25.26 -6.45
C PRO A 345 -0.85 26.36 -6.79
N SER A 346 -0.37 27.59 -6.93
CA SER A 346 -1.19 28.73 -7.34
C SER A 346 -0.33 29.78 -8.03
N TYR A 347 -0.96 30.62 -8.85
CA TYR A 347 -0.31 31.76 -9.46
C TYR A 347 -1.25 32.97 -9.42
N LYS A 348 -0.67 34.17 -9.41
CA LYS A 348 -1.45 35.41 -9.42
C LYS A 348 -2.00 35.64 -10.82
N ILE A 349 -3.30 35.88 -10.91
CA ILE A 349 -3.96 36.31 -12.14
C ILE A 349 -3.83 37.83 -12.24
N ASP A 350 -3.31 38.30 -13.37
CA ASP A 350 -3.28 39.73 -13.69
C ASP A 350 -4.58 40.14 -14.41
N SER A 351 -5.16 41.27 -14.01
CA SER A 351 -6.40 41.78 -14.62
C SER A 351 -6.22 42.26 -16.06
N SER A 352 -4.98 42.46 -16.52
CA SER A 352 -4.64 42.80 -17.90
C SER A 352 -4.68 41.62 -18.87
N TRP A 353 -4.68 40.38 -18.37
CA TRP A 353 -4.69 39.20 -19.23
C TRP A 353 -6.00 39.08 -19.99
N GLN A 354 -5.90 38.66 -21.25
CA GLN A 354 -7.07 38.47 -22.09
C GLN A 354 -7.89 37.27 -21.58
N THR A 355 -9.19 37.46 -21.41
CA THR A 355 -10.12 36.36 -21.17
C THR A 355 -10.42 35.63 -22.48
N VAL A 356 -10.24 34.31 -22.46
CA VAL A 356 -10.49 33.42 -23.60
C VAL A 356 -11.41 32.27 -23.19
N LYS A 357 -12.06 31.62 -24.17
CA LYS A 357 -12.77 30.36 -23.91
C LYS A 357 -11.78 29.20 -23.94
N LEU A 358 -11.97 28.22 -23.07
CA LEU A 358 -11.12 27.03 -23.02
C LEU A 358 -11.15 26.24 -24.34
N GLY A 359 -12.29 26.19 -25.04
CA GLY A 359 -12.41 25.57 -26.36
C GLY A 359 -11.66 26.29 -27.50
N ASP A 360 -11.25 27.55 -27.31
CA ASP A 360 -10.49 28.31 -28.32
C ASP A 360 -8.98 28.08 -28.23
N ILE A 361 -8.52 27.39 -27.18
CA ILE A 361 -7.10 27.18 -26.87
C ILE A 361 -6.73 25.69 -26.74
N CYS A 362 -7.71 24.79 -26.76
CA CYS A 362 -7.46 23.35 -26.79
C CYS A 362 -8.45 22.61 -27.70
N GLU A 363 -8.00 21.48 -28.25
CA GLU A 363 -8.88 20.54 -28.95
C GLU A 363 -9.55 19.61 -27.92
N LEU A 364 -10.87 19.68 -27.82
CA LEU A 364 -11.66 18.89 -26.86
C LEU A 364 -12.14 17.56 -27.46
N ASN A 365 -11.63 16.46 -26.90
CA ASN A 365 -11.76 15.08 -27.36
C ASN A 365 -11.20 14.89 -28.78
N PRO A 366 -9.86 14.95 -28.94
CA PRO A 366 -9.21 14.80 -30.23
C PRO A 366 -9.56 13.46 -30.88
N LYS A 367 -9.58 13.44 -32.20
CA LYS A 367 -9.86 12.23 -32.96
C LYS A 367 -8.66 11.29 -32.93
N LYS A 368 -8.92 9.99 -32.79
CA LYS A 368 -7.92 8.91 -32.89
C LYS A 368 -7.54 8.55 -34.34
N SER A 369 -7.58 9.50 -35.27
CA SER A 369 -7.38 9.20 -36.70
C SER A 369 -6.00 8.63 -37.01
N GLU A 370 -4.98 9.00 -36.24
CA GLU A 370 -3.61 8.50 -36.38
C GLU A 370 -3.46 7.01 -36.02
N THR A 371 -4.41 6.43 -35.27
CA THR A 371 -4.36 5.01 -34.89
C THR A 371 -4.94 4.09 -35.96
N ARG A 372 -5.50 4.63 -37.05
CA ARG A 372 -6.18 3.85 -38.09
C ARG A 372 -5.28 2.89 -38.84
N ASP A 373 -4.05 3.32 -39.11
CA ASP A 373 -3.09 2.54 -39.89
C ASP A 373 -2.14 1.72 -39.00
N MET A 374 -2.33 1.77 -37.67
CA MET A 374 -1.55 1.00 -36.72
C MET A 374 -2.03 -0.46 -36.69
N PRO A 375 -1.12 -1.45 -36.59
CA PRO A 375 -1.51 -2.84 -36.40
C PRO A 375 -2.42 -3.01 -35.18
N ASN A 376 -3.46 -3.83 -35.29
CA ASN A 376 -4.40 -4.11 -34.19
C ASN A 376 -3.72 -4.68 -32.94
N SER A 377 -2.59 -5.39 -33.11
CA SER A 377 -1.77 -5.94 -32.04
C SER A 377 -0.80 -4.94 -31.41
N THR A 378 -0.84 -3.67 -31.80
CA THR A 378 0.05 -2.65 -31.24
C THR A 378 -0.32 -2.43 -29.78
N GLU A 379 0.63 -2.63 -28.88
CA GLU A 379 0.48 -2.30 -27.46
C GLU A 379 0.38 -0.79 -27.29
N VAL A 380 -0.69 -0.34 -26.66
CA VAL A 380 -0.93 1.07 -26.31
C VAL A 380 -1.23 1.17 -24.82
N SER A 381 -0.96 2.33 -24.23
CA SER A 381 -1.20 2.52 -22.80
C SER A 381 -2.69 2.47 -22.47
N PHE A 382 -3.02 1.81 -21.37
CA PHE A 382 -4.38 1.79 -20.82
C PHE A 382 -4.44 2.52 -19.49
N VAL A 383 -5.39 3.45 -19.35
CA VAL A 383 -5.52 4.31 -18.16
C VAL A 383 -6.96 4.27 -17.63
N PRO A 384 -7.25 3.40 -16.65
CA PRO A 384 -8.52 3.43 -15.94
C PRO A 384 -8.67 4.72 -15.11
N MET A 385 -9.90 5.03 -14.67
CA MET A 385 -10.18 6.19 -13.81
C MET A 385 -9.37 6.19 -12.51
N ALA A 386 -9.01 5.01 -12.00
CA ALA A 386 -8.22 4.86 -10.78
C ALA A 386 -6.75 5.33 -10.93
N ASP A 387 -6.26 5.46 -12.17
CA ASP A 387 -4.88 5.88 -12.43
C ASP A 387 -4.73 7.41 -12.55
N VAL A 388 -5.84 8.14 -12.61
CA VAL A 388 -5.84 9.61 -12.52
C VAL A 388 -6.17 10.01 -11.09
N ASN A 389 -5.16 10.53 -10.39
CA ASN A 389 -5.23 10.88 -8.98
C ASN A 389 -5.84 12.27 -8.74
N GLU A 390 -6.22 12.52 -7.49
CA GLU A 390 -6.63 13.84 -7.02
C GLU A 390 -5.37 14.66 -6.73
N HIS A 391 -5.31 15.90 -7.23
CA HIS A 391 -4.22 16.85 -6.96
C HIS A 391 -2.81 16.43 -7.43
N GLU A 392 -2.68 15.42 -8.28
CA GLU A 392 -1.42 15.07 -8.95
C GLU A 392 -1.47 15.46 -10.42
N MET A 393 -0.65 16.44 -10.80
CA MET A 393 -0.67 16.99 -12.16
C MET A 393 -0.20 15.98 -13.22
N LEU A 394 0.74 15.10 -12.89
CA LEU A 394 1.34 14.18 -13.84
C LEU A 394 0.95 12.75 -13.48
N PHE A 395 0.60 11.95 -14.49
CA PHE A 395 0.45 10.51 -14.32
C PHE A 395 1.12 9.77 -15.48
N SER A 396 1.54 8.54 -15.20
CA SER A 396 2.09 7.61 -16.17
C SER A 396 1.28 6.31 -16.16
N PRO A 397 1.24 5.58 -17.28
CA PRO A 397 0.36 4.44 -17.43
C PRO A 397 0.93 3.26 -16.66
N LYS A 398 0.06 2.49 -15.99
CA LYS A 398 0.45 1.27 -15.25
C LYS A 398 0.26 -0.01 -16.06
N GLU A 399 -0.51 0.06 -17.15
CA GLU A 399 -0.91 -1.08 -17.96
C GLU A 399 -0.82 -0.72 -19.46
N THR A 400 -0.57 -1.73 -20.29
CA THR A 400 -0.75 -1.67 -21.75
C THR A 400 -1.77 -2.71 -22.21
N ARG A 401 -2.43 -2.43 -23.33
CA ARG A 401 -3.34 -3.36 -24.00
C ARG A 401 -3.15 -3.31 -25.52
N PRO A 402 -3.49 -4.40 -26.23
CA PRO A 402 -3.60 -4.36 -27.68
C PRO A 402 -4.58 -3.28 -28.14
N LEU A 403 -4.23 -2.55 -29.20
CA LEU A 403 -5.06 -1.50 -29.77
C LEU A 403 -6.49 -1.99 -30.09
N SER A 404 -6.64 -3.23 -30.57
CA SER A 404 -7.96 -3.84 -30.84
C SER A 404 -8.90 -3.81 -29.64
N ASP A 405 -8.36 -4.00 -28.45
CA ASP A 405 -9.13 -4.21 -27.22
C ASP A 405 -9.65 -2.89 -26.66
N VAL A 406 -8.92 -1.81 -26.95
CA VAL A 406 -9.23 -0.47 -26.47
C VAL A 406 -9.81 0.44 -27.55
N TYR A 407 -9.78 0.02 -28.82
CA TYR A 407 -10.23 0.85 -29.93
C TYR A 407 -11.70 1.26 -29.79
N SER A 408 -12.58 0.41 -29.26
CA SER A 408 -13.98 0.74 -29.01
C SER A 408 -14.28 0.83 -27.51
N GLY A 409 -15.12 1.78 -27.10
CA GLY A 409 -15.57 1.89 -25.71
C GLY A 409 -14.67 2.70 -24.78
N TYR A 410 -13.50 3.15 -25.26
CA TYR A 410 -12.54 3.94 -24.49
C TYR A 410 -12.19 5.27 -25.16
N THR A 411 -11.66 6.18 -24.34
CA THR A 411 -11.29 7.53 -24.75
C THR A 411 -9.81 7.57 -25.14
N TYR A 412 -9.53 7.97 -26.37
CA TYR A 412 -8.16 8.12 -26.89
C TYR A 412 -7.53 9.45 -26.45
N PHE A 413 -6.24 9.43 -26.15
CA PHE A 413 -5.39 10.59 -25.86
C PHE A 413 -3.92 10.27 -26.18
N LYS A 414 -3.05 11.28 -26.10
CA LYS A 414 -1.59 11.15 -26.30
C LYS A 414 -0.79 11.74 -25.15
N ASP A 415 0.53 11.58 -25.20
CA ASP A 415 1.44 12.30 -24.32
C ASP A 415 1.21 13.82 -24.37
N ASN A 416 1.14 14.42 -23.18
CA ASN A 416 0.83 15.83 -22.91
C ASN A 416 -0.63 16.25 -23.12
N ASP A 417 -1.55 15.34 -23.44
CA ASP A 417 -2.97 15.65 -23.31
C ASP A 417 -3.37 15.72 -21.83
N VAL A 418 -4.29 16.64 -21.51
CA VAL A 418 -4.84 16.77 -20.16
C VAL A 418 -6.16 16.00 -20.08
N LEU A 419 -6.24 15.04 -19.15
CA LEU A 419 -7.44 14.28 -18.85
C LEU A 419 -8.23 14.96 -17.74
N LEU A 420 -9.54 15.10 -17.93
CA LEU A 420 -10.49 15.60 -16.94
C LEU A 420 -11.56 14.53 -16.70
N ALA A 421 -11.72 14.06 -15.47
CA ALA A 421 -12.87 13.23 -15.13
C ALA A 421 -14.16 14.03 -15.30
N LYS A 422 -15.17 13.46 -15.97
CA LYS A 422 -16.45 14.15 -16.20
C LYS A 422 -17.60 13.62 -15.36
N VAL A 423 -17.42 12.57 -14.57
CA VAL A 423 -18.48 11.88 -13.81
C VAL A 423 -18.34 12.07 -12.30
N THR A 424 -19.46 12.11 -11.58
CA THR A 424 -19.51 12.12 -10.10
C THR A 424 -19.04 10.78 -9.50
N PRO A 425 -18.29 10.77 -8.38
CA PRO A 425 -17.71 11.91 -7.65
C PRO A 425 -16.33 12.35 -8.19
N CYS A 426 -15.79 11.68 -9.22
CA CYS A 426 -14.43 11.89 -9.70
C CYS A 426 -14.18 13.34 -10.15
N PHE A 427 -15.12 13.95 -10.89
CA PHE A 427 -15.05 15.36 -11.25
C PHE A 427 -15.06 16.27 -10.01
N GLU A 428 -15.94 15.98 -9.05
CA GLU A 428 -16.16 16.82 -7.88
C GLU A 428 -14.96 16.87 -6.94
N ASN A 429 -14.18 15.79 -6.93
CA ASN A 429 -12.91 15.66 -6.23
C ASN A 429 -11.72 16.24 -7.02
N GLY A 430 -11.95 16.74 -8.24
CA GLY A 430 -10.91 17.34 -9.07
C GLY A 430 -9.94 16.32 -9.68
N LYS A 431 -10.39 15.09 -9.98
CA LYS A 431 -9.56 14.12 -10.71
C LYS A 431 -9.28 14.59 -12.13
N ALA A 432 -8.04 14.98 -12.35
CA ALA A 432 -7.50 15.40 -13.63
C ALA A 432 -5.99 15.15 -13.65
N GLY A 433 -5.37 15.14 -14.82
CA GLY A 433 -3.92 15.01 -14.92
C GLY A 433 -3.41 15.08 -16.36
N ILE A 434 -2.10 15.20 -16.51
CA ILE A 434 -1.40 15.28 -17.79
C ILE A 434 -0.76 13.93 -18.06
N ALA A 435 -1.08 13.34 -19.21
CA ALA A 435 -0.51 12.07 -19.64
C ALA A 435 0.99 12.23 -19.93
N LYS A 436 1.83 11.39 -19.31
CA LYS A 436 3.28 11.32 -19.58
C LYS A 436 3.75 9.88 -19.74
N ASN A 437 4.67 9.67 -20.67
CA ASN A 437 5.32 8.38 -20.95
C ASN A 437 4.36 7.31 -21.45
N MET A 438 3.46 7.66 -22.37
CA MET A 438 2.56 6.72 -23.02
C MET A 438 3.33 5.76 -23.92
N SER A 439 2.95 4.48 -23.92
CA SER A 439 3.48 3.48 -24.83
C SER A 439 3.11 3.87 -26.26
N ASN A 440 4.13 3.99 -27.13
CA ASN A 440 3.99 4.55 -28.48
C ASN A 440 3.39 5.98 -28.52
N GLY A 441 3.50 6.73 -27.41
CA GLY A 441 2.96 8.09 -27.29
C GLY A 441 1.44 8.17 -27.19
N ILE A 442 0.73 7.04 -27.12
CA ILE A 442 -0.74 6.96 -27.22
C ILE A 442 -1.32 6.20 -26.04
N GLY A 443 -2.45 6.69 -25.53
CA GLY A 443 -3.22 6.06 -24.49
C GLY A 443 -4.70 5.96 -24.81
N PHE A 444 -5.34 4.95 -24.22
CA PHE A 444 -6.78 4.80 -24.15
C PHE A 444 -7.21 4.66 -22.69
N GLY A 445 -8.27 5.34 -22.31
CA GLY A 445 -8.72 5.35 -20.92
C GLY A 445 -10.21 5.35 -20.78
N SER A 446 -10.67 5.49 -19.54
CA SER A 446 -12.10 5.52 -19.20
C SER A 446 -12.92 6.36 -20.20
N SER A 447 -14.09 5.84 -20.61
CA SER A 447 -15.07 6.60 -21.39
C SER A 447 -15.57 7.85 -20.64
N GLU A 448 -15.32 7.93 -19.33
CA GLU A 448 -15.69 9.02 -18.44
C GLU A 448 -14.66 10.16 -18.37
N PHE A 449 -13.75 10.25 -19.34
CA PHE A 449 -12.84 11.39 -19.50
C PHE A 449 -13.35 12.41 -20.53
N TYR A 450 -12.98 13.67 -20.31
CA TYR A 450 -12.69 14.64 -21.36
C TYR A 450 -11.17 14.68 -21.58
N VAL A 451 -10.77 14.89 -22.83
CA VAL A 451 -9.37 15.05 -23.21
C VAL A 451 -9.19 16.45 -23.77
N LEU A 452 -8.31 17.22 -23.17
CA LEU A 452 -7.98 18.58 -23.57
C LEU A 452 -6.56 18.56 -24.15
N ARG A 453 -6.45 18.67 -25.47
CA ARG A 453 -5.17 18.74 -26.16
C ARG A 453 -4.80 20.20 -26.38
N ALA A 454 -3.72 20.65 -25.74
CA ALA A 454 -3.24 22.02 -25.88
C ALA A 454 -2.94 22.37 -27.34
N ILE A 455 -3.33 23.58 -27.77
CA ILE A 455 -2.84 24.19 -29.01
C ILE A 455 -1.47 24.83 -28.68
N PRO A 456 -0.34 24.27 -29.16
CA PRO A 456 0.99 24.65 -28.68
C PRO A 456 1.34 26.13 -28.84
N GLU A 457 0.77 26.80 -29.85
CA GLU A 457 0.98 28.21 -30.13
C GLU A 457 0.17 29.14 -29.20
N ARG A 458 -0.70 28.58 -28.35
CA ARG A 458 -1.62 29.35 -27.49
C ARG A 458 -1.47 29.04 -26.02
N VAL A 459 -1.34 27.76 -25.66
CA VAL A 459 -1.39 27.35 -24.26
C VAL A 459 -0.49 26.16 -23.96
N LEU A 460 0.08 26.16 -22.75
CA LEU A 460 0.78 24.99 -22.20
C LEU A 460 -0.22 24.00 -21.56
N PRO A 461 -0.01 22.68 -21.66
CA PRO A 461 -0.83 21.67 -20.97
C PRO A 461 -0.97 21.92 -19.46
N GLU A 462 0.09 22.41 -18.81
CA GLU A 462 0.12 22.74 -17.39
C GLU A 462 -0.87 23.87 -17.04
N ILE A 463 -0.99 24.88 -17.90
CA ILE A 463 -1.95 25.98 -17.72
C ILE A 463 -3.38 25.46 -17.88
N LEU A 464 -3.63 24.56 -18.83
CA LEU A 464 -4.93 23.89 -18.95
C LEU A 464 -5.27 23.10 -17.68
N TYR A 465 -4.31 22.32 -17.16
CA TYR A 465 -4.48 21.57 -15.91
C TYR A 465 -4.84 22.49 -14.74
N TYR A 466 -4.10 23.58 -14.51
CA TYR A 466 -4.40 24.51 -13.42
C TYR A 466 -5.75 25.21 -13.59
N ALA A 467 -6.15 25.52 -14.83
CA ALA A 467 -7.46 26.11 -15.09
C ALA A 467 -8.61 25.15 -14.71
N ILE A 468 -8.55 23.89 -15.14
CA ILE A 468 -9.61 22.90 -14.87
C ILE A 468 -9.59 22.34 -13.45
N ASN A 469 -8.48 22.49 -12.72
CA ASN A 469 -8.38 22.12 -11.30
C ASN A 469 -8.63 23.32 -10.37
N SER A 470 -8.90 24.50 -10.91
CA SER A 470 -9.18 25.69 -10.10
C SER A 470 -10.50 25.53 -9.33
N PHE A 471 -10.55 26.16 -8.14
CA PHE A 471 -11.77 26.19 -7.33
C PHE A 471 -12.98 26.72 -8.12
N ASP A 472 -12.78 27.79 -8.90
CA ASP A 472 -13.84 28.40 -9.70
C ASP A 472 -14.40 27.46 -10.77
N PHE A 473 -13.53 26.75 -11.51
CA PHE A 473 -13.95 25.77 -12.51
C PHE A 473 -14.71 24.61 -11.89
N LEU A 474 -14.17 24.01 -10.81
CA LEU A 474 -14.80 22.89 -10.13
C LEU A 474 -16.14 23.29 -9.50
N PHE A 475 -16.21 24.48 -8.89
CA PHE A 475 -17.42 25.01 -8.29
C PHE A 475 -18.51 25.23 -9.33
N LYS A 476 -18.23 25.99 -10.39
CA LYS A 476 -19.20 26.23 -11.48
C LYS A 476 -19.54 24.96 -12.26
N GLY A 477 -18.59 24.04 -12.38
CA GLY A 477 -18.80 22.79 -13.09
C GLY A 477 -19.78 21.87 -12.37
N LYS A 478 -19.80 21.87 -11.03
CA LYS A 478 -20.80 21.11 -10.23
C LYS A 478 -22.23 21.53 -10.58
N ASP A 479 -22.47 22.83 -10.72
CA ASP A 479 -23.77 23.38 -11.11
C ASP A 479 -24.15 23.06 -12.57
N ASN A 480 -23.18 22.63 -13.39
CA ASN A 480 -23.36 22.28 -14.80
C ASN A 480 -23.32 20.76 -15.05
N MET A 481 -23.41 19.94 -13.99
CA MET A 481 -23.53 18.50 -14.12
C MET A 481 -24.99 18.09 -14.36
N THR A 482 -25.19 17.08 -15.22
CA THR A 482 -26.51 16.59 -15.61
C THR A 482 -26.62 15.07 -15.42
N GLY A 483 -27.78 14.56 -15.04
CA GLY A 483 -28.03 13.13 -14.80
C GLY A 483 -28.94 12.85 -13.62
N THR A 484 -29.33 11.60 -13.42
CA THR A 484 -30.20 11.12 -12.32
C THR A 484 -29.52 10.02 -11.51
N GLY A 485 -29.96 9.79 -10.26
CA GLY A 485 -29.52 8.64 -9.46
C GLY A 485 -28.07 8.69 -8.94
N GLY A 486 -27.51 9.89 -8.70
CA GLY A 486 -26.16 10.08 -8.15
C GLY A 486 -25.02 9.98 -9.18
N LEU A 487 -25.31 9.60 -10.41
CA LEU A 487 -24.34 9.52 -11.51
C LEU A 487 -24.55 10.67 -12.49
N GLN A 488 -24.01 11.85 -12.15
CA GLN A 488 -24.08 13.03 -13.01
C GLN A 488 -22.81 13.19 -13.85
N ARG A 489 -22.93 13.89 -14.98
CA ARG A 489 -21.83 14.19 -15.90
C ARG A 489 -21.73 15.67 -16.22
N LEU A 490 -20.50 16.19 -16.21
CA LEU A 490 -20.15 17.52 -16.68
C LEU A 490 -20.41 17.62 -18.18
N THR A 491 -21.08 18.69 -18.61
CA THR A 491 -21.41 18.89 -20.03
C THR A 491 -20.19 19.35 -20.84
N LYS A 492 -20.08 18.90 -22.09
CA LYS A 492 -19.02 19.32 -23.01
C LYS A 492 -19.09 20.83 -23.28
N ASP A 493 -20.30 21.36 -23.34
CA ASP A 493 -20.57 22.77 -23.61
C ASP A 493 -20.00 23.68 -22.51
N PHE A 494 -20.20 23.30 -21.24
CA PHE A 494 -19.59 24.02 -20.11
C PHE A 494 -18.07 24.07 -20.23
N VAL A 495 -17.44 22.92 -20.48
CA VAL A 495 -15.97 22.83 -20.61
C VAL A 495 -15.48 23.72 -21.76
N ALA A 496 -16.12 23.65 -22.93
CA ALA A 496 -15.71 24.43 -24.10
C ALA A 496 -15.91 25.95 -23.90
N ASN A 497 -16.98 26.36 -23.23
CA ASN A 497 -17.32 27.78 -23.03
C ASN A 497 -16.79 28.38 -21.73
N TYR A 498 -16.09 27.61 -20.89
CA TYR A 498 -15.48 28.13 -19.67
C TYR A 498 -14.49 29.25 -20.01
N LEU A 499 -14.64 30.38 -19.32
CA LEU A 499 -13.82 31.58 -19.52
C LEU A 499 -12.68 31.59 -18.51
N LEU A 500 -11.45 31.76 -19.01
CA LEU A 500 -10.25 31.91 -18.19
C LEU A 500 -9.38 33.08 -18.69
N PRO A 501 -8.71 33.79 -17.78
CA PRO A 501 -7.67 34.75 -18.16
C PRO A 501 -6.42 33.98 -18.61
N LEU A 502 -5.90 34.32 -19.78
CA LEU A 502 -4.75 33.66 -20.39
C LEU A 502 -3.64 34.68 -20.70
N PRO A 503 -2.45 34.55 -20.10
CA PRO A 503 -1.30 35.36 -20.47
C PRO A 503 -0.63 34.87 -21.75
N ASP A 504 0.33 35.65 -22.28
CA ASP A 504 1.20 35.20 -23.37
C ASP A 504 2.02 33.95 -22.99
N LEU A 505 2.53 33.24 -24.01
CA LEU A 505 3.24 31.98 -23.81
C LEU A 505 4.50 32.11 -22.95
N ASP A 506 5.21 33.23 -22.99
CA ASP A 506 6.43 33.40 -22.21
C ASP A 506 6.12 33.60 -20.73
N THR A 507 5.07 34.34 -20.43
CA THR A 507 4.52 34.45 -19.08
C THR A 507 3.98 33.11 -18.59
N GLN A 508 3.29 32.33 -19.43
CA GLN A 508 2.85 30.97 -19.08
C GLN A 508 4.04 30.08 -18.71
N LYS A 509 5.12 30.07 -19.51
CA LYS A 509 6.35 29.32 -19.20
C LYS A 509 6.95 29.75 -17.87
N ALA A 510 7.03 31.06 -17.61
CA ALA A 510 7.56 31.59 -16.36
C ALA A 510 6.72 31.17 -15.13
N ILE A 511 5.39 31.16 -15.26
CA ILE A 511 4.48 30.65 -14.22
C ILE A 511 4.76 29.17 -13.94
N VAL A 512 4.78 28.35 -14.98
CA VAL A 512 5.02 26.90 -14.86
C VAL A 512 6.40 26.61 -14.27
N GLU A 513 7.43 27.34 -14.70
CA GLU A 513 8.79 27.20 -14.17
C GLU A 513 8.84 27.54 -12.67
N ASN A 514 8.18 28.61 -12.24
CA ASN A 514 8.14 28.98 -10.83
C ASN A 514 7.42 27.92 -9.98
N ILE A 515 6.25 27.46 -10.43
CA ILE A 515 5.51 26.40 -9.72
C ILE A 515 6.35 25.11 -9.66
N ASN A 516 7.05 24.75 -10.73
CA ASN A 516 7.94 23.59 -10.72
C ASN A 516 9.08 23.72 -9.70
N LYS A 517 9.66 24.93 -9.54
CA LYS A 517 10.66 25.20 -8.50
C LYS A 517 10.08 25.03 -7.09
N GLU A 518 8.87 25.53 -6.87
CA GLU A 518 8.17 25.36 -5.59
C GLU A 518 7.83 23.89 -5.32
N MET A 519 7.29 23.16 -6.31
CA MET A 519 7.00 21.73 -6.22
C MET A 519 8.25 20.89 -5.95
N ALA A 520 9.41 21.26 -6.50
CA ALA A 520 10.67 20.59 -6.18
C ALA A 520 11.00 20.68 -4.68
N ILE A 521 10.71 21.81 -4.02
CA ILE A 521 10.89 21.95 -2.57
C ILE A 521 9.93 21.02 -1.81
N ILE A 522 8.69 20.87 -2.27
CA ILE A 522 7.72 19.95 -1.68
C ILE A 522 8.18 18.50 -1.78
N GLU A 523 8.70 18.08 -2.93
CA GLU A 523 9.26 16.74 -3.10
C GLU A 523 10.50 16.51 -2.22
N GLN A 524 11.36 17.52 -2.04
CA GLN A 524 12.47 17.43 -1.10
C GLN A 524 11.99 17.29 0.35
N ASN A 525 10.89 17.96 0.74
CA ASN A 525 10.29 17.76 2.08
C ASN A 525 9.74 16.34 2.25
N LYS A 526 9.12 15.74 1.22
CA LYS A 526 8.71 14.33 1.25
C LYS A 526 9.90 13.39 1.44
N HIS A 527 11.02 13.67 0.78
CA HIS A 527 12.26 12.91 0.98
C HIS A 527 12.83 13.10 2.39
N LEU A 528 12.82 14.33 2.90
CA LEU A 528 13.27 14.68 4.25
C LEU A 528 12.50 13.90 5.32
N ILE A 529 11.16 13.81 5.18
CA ILE A 529 10.31 13.02 6.07
C ILE A 529 10.80 11.56 6.14
N LYS A 530 10.95 10.90 4.98
CA LYS A 530 11.41 9.50 4.91
C LYS A 530 12.81 9.31 5.52
N LEU A 531 13.71 10.26 5.27
CA LEU A 531 15.07 10.21 5.80
C LEU A 531 15.07 10.26 7.33
N PHE A 532 14.31 11.17 7.94
CA PHE A 532 14.26 11.31 9.40
C PHE A 532 13.44 10.22 10.07
N GLU A 533 12.41 9.67 9.41
CA GLU A 533 11.73 8.45 9.87
C GLU A 533 12.72 7.28 9.94
N ARG A 534 13.59 7.12 8.93
CA ARG A 534 14.66 6.11 8.96
C ARG A 534 15.63 6.35 10.11
N LYS A 535 16.06 7.59 10.36
CA LYS A 535 16.96 7.89 11.50
C LYS A 535 16.36 7.52 12.86
N ILE A 536 15.05 7.70 13.05
CA ILE A 536 14.36 7.26 14.27
C ILE A 536 14.43 5.73 14.39
N ASN A 537 14.18 5.02 13.29
CA ASN A 537 14.27 3.55 13.27
C ASN A 537 15.70 3.08 13.53
N ASP A 538 16.70 3.62 12.83
CA ASP A 538 18.12 3.29 13.00
C ASP A 538 18.53 3.48 14.47
N LYS A 539 18.12 4.61 15.08
CA LYS A 539 18.42 4.89 16.48
C LYS A 539 17.82 3.87 17.44
N MET A 540 16.61 3.41 17.16
CA MET A 540 15.98 2.38 17.98
C MET A 540 16.59 1.01 17.72
N SER A 541 16.95 0.66 16.49
CA SER A 541 17.65 -0.59 16.16
C SER A 541 18.97 -0.70 16.91
N GLU A 542 19.75 0.38 17.05
CA GLU A 542 20.94 0.44 17.91
C GLU A 542 20.61 0.02 19.36
N VAL A 543 19.50 0.50 19.92
CA VAL A 543 19.06 0.21 21.29
C VAL A 543 18.56 -1.23 21.43
N TRP A 544 17.94 -1.78 20.39
CA TRP A 544 17.51 -3.18 20.33
C TRP A 544 18.68 -4.14 20.07
N GLY A 545 19.82 -3.65 19.58
CA GLY A 545 20.97 -4.45 19.19
C GLY A 545 20.72 -5.24 17.90
N GLU A 546 20.01 -4.62 16.95
CA GLU A 546 19.61 -5.15 15.64
C GLU A 546 20.51 -4.66 14.49
#